data_AF-R7SFN2-F1
#
_entry.id   AF-R7SFN2-F1
#
_cell.length_a   1.000
_cell.length_b   1.000
_cell.length_c   1.000
_cell.angle_alpha   90.00
_cell.angle_beta   90.00
_cell.angle_gamma   90.00
#
_symmetry.space_group_name_H-M   'P 1'
#
loop_
_entity.id
_entity.type
_entity.pdbx_description
1 polymer ?
#
loop_
_entity_poly.entity_id
_entity_poly.type
_entity_poly.pdbx_seq_one_letter_code
_entity_poly.pdbx_strand_id
1 'polypeptide(L)'
;MTYLLGMVPSEWETLKSVARPIVKAKLDINIKFCNQPADQVAFVVAKVIAKIRWLDRYVDAWPVEMYIHLYLMGRAQRQTRRCEQFRSKASCPLDYSRRTCFPHSYPWLRSINPLAMDADLPCILVPAQKPSRSASPSIANA
;
A
#
# COMPACT_ATOMS: atom_id res chain seq x y z
N MET A 1 24.28 12.26 -17.79
CA MET A 1 23.64 12.79 -16.57
C MET A 1 22.53 13.72 -17.01
N THR A 2 21.28 13.28 -16.91
CA THR A 2 20.11 14.05 -17.34
C THR A 2 19.89 15.17 -16.33
N TYR A 3 20.11 16.42 -16.72
CA TYR A 3 19.74 17.58 -15.91
C TYR A 3 18.22 17.51 -15.71
N LEU A 4 17.77 17.22 -14.49
CA LEU A 4 16.36 17.26 -14.15
C LEU A 4 15.93 18.74 -14.23
N LEU A 5 15.34 19.11 -15.37
CA LEU A 5 14.52 20.33 -15.51
C LEU A 5 15.25 21.64 -15.16
N GLY A 6 16.51 21.78 -15.58
CA GLY A 6 17.28 23.02 -15.42
C GLY A 6 17.74 23.33 -13.99
N MET A 7 17.60 22.40 -13.05
CA MET A 7 18.13 22.53 -11.69
C MET A 7 19.56 21.98 -11.59
N VAL A 8 20.42 22.69 -10.84
CA VAL A 8 21.79 22.24 -10.60
C VAL A 8 21.78 21.03 -9.64
N PRO A 9 22.59 19.99 -9.87
CA PRO A 9 22.60 18.81 -8.99
C PRO A 9 22.82 19.12 -7.50
N SER A 10 23.65 20.13 -7.17
CA SER A 10 23.89 20.56 -5.79
C SER A 10 22.67 21.21 -5.13
N GLU A 11 21.87 21.96 -5.89
CA GLU A 11 20.60 22.54 -5.43
C GLU A 11 19.61 21.43 -5.10
N TRP A 12 19.54 20.40 -5.96
CA TRP A 12 18.71 19.23 -5.71
C TRP A 12 19.10 18.49 -4.42
N GLU A 13 20.40 18.25 -4.18
CA GLU A 13 20.85 17.65 -2.92
C GLU A 13 20.48 18.50 -1.69
N THR A 14 20.64 19.82 -1.81
CA THR A 14 20.27 20.77 -0.75
C THR A 14 18.77 20.72 -0.46
N LEU A 15 17.94 20.74 -1.50
CA LEU A 15 16.49 20.59 -1.41
C LEU A 15 16.13 19.29 -0.70
N LYS A 16 16.71 18.16 -1.12
CA LYS A 16 16.45 16.85 -0.48
C LYS A 16 16.83 16.85 0.99
N SER A 17 17.97 17.43 1.35
CA SER A 17 18.46 17.52 2.73
C SER A 17 17.49 18.30 3.63
N VAL A 18 16.99 19.45 3.14
CA VAL A 18 16.10 20.33 3.91
C VAL A 18 14.65 19.83 3.92
N ALA A 19 14.13 19.38 2.78
CA ALA A 19 12.73 18.98 2.64
C ALA A 19 12.44 17.62 3.29
N ARG A 20 13.36 16.66 3.23
CA ARG A 20 13.17 15.31 3.81
C ARG A 20 12.68 15.32 5.26
N PRO A 21 13.33 16.00 6.22
CA PRO A 21 12.87 15.98 7.62
C PRO A 21 11.49 16.65 7.78
N ILE A 22 11.18 17.67 6.99
CA ILE A 22 9.91 18.39 7.05
C ILE A 22 8.77 17.49 6.53
N VAL A 23 8.97 16.88 5.36
CA VAL A 23 8.04 15.92 4.77
C VAL A 23 7.76 14.77 5.73
N LYS A 24 8.81 14.15 6.30
CA LYS A 24 8.65 13.03 7.24
C LYS A 24 7.91 13.42 8.53
N ALA A 25 8.04 14.66 8.97
CA ALA A 25 7.40 15.13 10.20
C ALA A 25 5.93 15.55 10.00
N LYS A 26 5.53 15.87 8.77
CA LYS A 26 4.22 16.49 8.50
C LYS A 26 3.31 15.72 7.56
N LEU A 27 3.86 14.92 6.65
CA LEU A 27 3.07 14.10 5.71
C LEU A 27 3.11 12.64 6.11
N ASP A 28 2.00 11.95 5.87
CA ASP A 28 1.94 10.49 6.05
C ASP A 28 2.64 9.81 4.87
N ILE A 29 3.79 9.22 5.13
CA ILE A 29 4.60 8.52 4.13
C ILE A 29 3.94 7.29 3.52
N ASN A 30 2.84 6.79 4.09
CA ASN A 30 2.11 5.62 3.59
C ASN A 30 0.99 6.01 2.61
N ILE A 31 0.63 7.29 2.55
CA ILE A 31 -0.44 7.79 1.69
C ILE A 31 0.17 8.32 0.39
N LYS A 32 -0.47 7.98 -0.75
CA LYS A 32 -0.07 8.49 -2.07
C LYS A 32 -0.19 10.01 -2.12
N PHE A 33 0.68 10.66 -2.88
CA PHE A 33 0.70 12.13 -3.02
C PHE A 33 -0.68 12.73 -3.35
N CYS A 34 -1.41 12.17 -4.32
CA CYS A 34 -2.74 12.64 -4.72
C CYS A 34 -3.82 12.55 -3.63
N ASN A 35 -3.57 11.76 -2.57
CA ASN A 35 -4.50 11.58 -1.46
C ASN A 35 -4.03 12.33 -0.20
N GLN A 36 -2.92 13.08 -0.28
CA GLN A 36 -2.47 13.91 0.83
C GLN A 36 -3.41 15.12 0.97
N PRO A 37 -3.70 15.56 2.20
CA PRO A 37 -4.47 16.79 2.41
C PRO A 37 -3.69 17.98 1.83
N ALA A 38 -4.35 18.73 0.94
CA ALA A 38 -3.74 19.85 0.23
C ALA A 38 -3.14 20.88 1.19
N ASP A 39 -3.78 21.13 2.32
CA ASP A 39 -3.32 22.07 3.35
C ASP A 39 -1.95 21.67 3.94
N GLN A 40 -1.71 20.37 4.14
CA GLN A 40 -0.42 19.91 4.67
C GLN A 40 0.68 19.98 3.62
N VAL A 41 0.35 19.68 2.36
CA VAL A 41 1.31 19.82 1.25
C VAL A 41 1.69 21.29 1.09
N ALA A 42 0.72 22.20 1.04
CA ALA A 42 0.95 23.64 0.98
C ALA A 42 1.79 24.14 2.17
N PHE A 43 1.50 23.66 3.39
CA PHE A 43 2.29 23.98 4.58
C PHE A 43 3.75 23.52 4.44
N VAL A 44 3.99 22.31 3.96
CA VAL A 44 5.35 21.79 3.74
C VAL A 44 6.07 22.61 2.69
N VAL A 45 5.41 22.92 1.57
CA VAL A 45 5.96 23.74 0.48
C VAL A 45 6.37 25.11 1.00
N ALA A 46 5.46 25.84 1.66
CA ALA A 46 5.75 27.15 2.25
C ALA A 46 6.92 27.10 3.23
N LYS A 47 6.98 26.06 4.08
CA LYS A 47 8.06 25.90 5.06
C LYS A 47 9.41 25.58 4.44
N VAL A 48 9.43 24.89 3.30
CA VAL A 48 10.67 24.59 2.55
C VAL A 48 11.15 25.84 1.81
N ILE A 49 10.25 26.57 1.15
CA ILE A 49 10.56 27.86 0.48
C ILE A 49 11.17 28.83 1.48
N ALA A 50 10.56 28.98 2.67
CA ALA A 50 11.07 29.86 3.72
C ALA A 50 12.50 29.54 4.18
N LYS A 51 12.98 28.30 3.99
CA LYS A 51 14.34 27.89 4.35
C LYS A 51 15.34 27.99 3.20
N ILE A 52 14.88 27.96 1.96
CA ILE A 52 15.73 27.86 0.79
C ILE A 52 15.41 29.03 -0.15
N ARG A 53 16.17 30.11 -0.02
CA ARG A 53 15.91 31.37 -0.73
C ARG A 53 16.01 31.26 -2.26
N TRP A 54 16.80 30.34 -2.79
CA TRP A 54 16.92 30.20 -4.24
C TRP A 54 15.68 29.59 -4.89
N LEU A 55 14.75 29.01 -4.11
CA LEU A 55 13.48 28.51 -4.63
C LEU A 55 12.59 29.63 -5.19
N ASP A 56 12.78 30.88 -4.76
CA ASP A 56 12.04 32.05 -5.26
C ASP A 56 12.21 32.27 -6.78
N ARG A 57 13.24 31.65 -7.39
CA ARG A 57 13.49 31.70 -8.83
C ARG A 57 12.60 30.74 -9.63
N TYR A 58 12.00 29.76 -8.96
CA TYR A 58 11.18 28.73 -9.59
C TYR A 58 9.71 29.05 -9.38
N VAL A 59 8.97 29.20 -10.48
CA VAL A 59 7.53 29.43 -10.47
C VAL A 59 6.83 28.31 -9.70
N ASP A 60 5.90 28.69 -8.82
CA ASP A 60 5.10 27.80 -7.97
C ASP A 60 5.89 26.85 -7.06
N ALA A 61 7.20 27.09 -6.89
CA ALA A 61 8.09 26.19 -6.17
C ALA A 61 7.96 24.71 -6.62
N TRP A 62 7.74 24.50 -7.92
CA TRP A 62 7.58 23.18 -8.53
C TRP A 62 8.66 22.15 -8.12
N PRO A 63 9.94 22.51 -7.82
CA PRO A 63 10.91 21.52 -7.40
C PRO A 63 10.56 20.86 -6.07
N VAL A 64 9.91 21.60 -5.17
CA VAL A 64 9.50 21.10 -3.86
C VAL A 64 8.38 20.09 -4.04
N GLU A 65 7.36 20.42 -4.82
CA GLU A 65 6.25 19.50 -5.12
C GLU A 65 6.74 18.24 -5.82
N MET A 66 7.60 18.39 -6.82
CA MET A 66 8.22 17.26 -7.52
C MET A 66 9.01 16.38 -6.54
N TYR A 67 9.77 16.98 -5.61
CA TYR A 67 10.48 16.24 -4.60
C TYR A 67 9.53 15.43 -3.71
N ILE A 68 8.44 16.03 -3.23
CA ILE A 68 7.44 15.34 -2.40
C ILE A 68 6.85 14.16 -3.17
N HIS A 69 6.49 14.37 -4.44
CA HIS A 69 5.94 13.34 -5.30
C HIS A 69 6.91 12.16 -5.47
N LEU A 70 8.16 12.43 -5.86
CA LEU A 70 9.20 11.41 -6.01
C LEU A 70 9.51 10.69 -4.70
N TYR A 71 9.53 11.43 -3.58
CA TYR A 71 9.80 10.86 -2.26
C TYR A 71 8.73 9.84 -1.85
N LEU A 72 7.45 10.18 -2.02
CA LEU A 72 6.33 9.30 -1.69
C LEU A 72 6.22 8.13 -2.68
N MET A 73 6.39 8.36 -3.97
CA MET A 73 6.42 7.30 -4.99
C MET A 73 7.53 6.28 -4.72
N GLY A 74 8.76 6.75 -4.47
CA GLY A 74 9.90 5.89 -4.20
C GLY A 74 9.74 5.07 -2.92
N ARG A 75 8.95 5.55 -1.94
CA ARG A 75 8.62 4.82 -0.72
C ARG A 75 7.57 3.75 -0.96
N ALA A 76 6.49 4.07 -1.66
CA ALA A 76 5.44 3.11 -2.01
C ALA A 76 6.04 1.93 -2.81
N GLN A 77 6.87 2.21 -3.81
CA GLN A 77 7.51 1.17 -4.62
C GLN A 77 8.43 0.24 -3.80
N ARG A 78 9.15 0.80 -2.82
CA ARG A 78 10.00 -0.01 -1.92
C ARG A 78 9.19 -0.89 -0.99
N GLN A 79 8.04 -0.41 -0.50
CA GLN A 79 7.12 -1.21 0.31
C GLN A 79 6.56 -2.37 -0.50
N THR A 80 6.07 -2.12 -1.72
CA THR A 80 5.58 -3.16 -2.63
C THR A 80 6.64 -4.23 -2.89
N ARG A 81 7.86 -3.84 -3.25
CA ARG A 81 8.97 -4.78 -3.47
C ARG A 81 9.33 -5.58 -2.22
N ARG A 82 9.24 -4.99 -1.02
CA ARG A 82 9.49 -5.71 0.23
C ARG A 82 8.42 -6.77 0.47
N CYS A 83 7.14 -6.40 0.32
CA CYS A 83 6.02 -7.33 0.45
C CYS A 83 6.11 -8.48 -0.57
N GLU A 84 6.47 -8.18 -1.81
CA GLU A 84 6.70 -9.19 -2.85
C GLU A 84 7.87 -10.12 -2.50
N GLN A 85 8.99 -9.59 -1.99
CA GLN A 85 10.12 -10.39 -1.51
C GLN A 85 9.76 -11.32 -0.35
N PHE A 86 8.91 -10.87 0.58
CA PHE A 86 8.43 -11.74 1.66
C PHE A 86 7.43 -12.78 1.16
N ARG A 87 6.56 -12.44 0.21
CA ARG A 87 5.61 -13.39 -0.39
C ARG A 87 6.31 -14.47 -1.20
N SER A 88 7.36 -14.11 -1.95
CA SER A 88 8.16 -15.06 -2.73
C SER A 88 9.12 -15.91 -1.87
N LYS A 89 9.46 -15.45 -0.65
CA LYS A 89 10.16 -16.28 0.35
C LYS A 89 9.21 -17.16 1.17
N ALA A 90 7.95 -16.75 1.35
CA ALA A 90 6.91 -17.56 1.96
C ALA A 90 6.36 -18.64 1.01
N SER A 91 6.60 -18.51 -0.31
CA SER A 91 6.44 -19.60 -1.26
C SER A 91 7.69 -20.48 -1.30
N CYS A 92 8.08 -21.05 -0.16
CA CYS A 92 8.53 -22.43 -0.25
C CYS A 92 7.32 -23.20 -0.77
N PRO A 93 7.42 -24.02 -1.83
CA PRO A 93 6.46 -25.08 -1.98
C PRO A 93 6.55 -25.83 -0.65
N LEU A 94 5.47 -25.87 0.11
CA LEU A 94 5.25 -27.03 0.97
C LEU A 94 5.32 -28.20 -0.01
N ASP A 95 6.50 -28.78 -0.10
CA ASP A 95 6.75 -30.08 -0.65
C ASP A 95 5.93 -31.01 0.24
N TYR A 96 4.64 -31.09 -0.08
CA TYR A 96 3.70 -32.02 0.48
C TYR A 96 3.98 -33.36 -0.18
N SER A 97 5.20 -33.86 0.01
CA SER A 97 5.56 -35.23 -0.27
C SER A 97 6.77 -35.64 0.55
N ARG A 98 6.45 -36.46 1.55
CA ARG A 98 7.33 -37.44 2.19
C ARG A 98 8.41 -36.87 3.11
N ARG A 99 8.02 -36.67 4.37
CA ARG A 99 8.37 -37.64 5.43
C ARG A 99 7.56 -37.32 6.68
N THR A 100 6.63 -38.22 6.97
CA THR A 100 6.09 -38.44 8.31
C THR A 100 7.27 -38.70 9.26
N CYS A 101 7.79 -37.66 9.89
CA CYS A 101 8.46 -37.82 11.17
C CYS A 101 7.35 -38.02 12.20
N PHE A 102 6.89 -39.26 12.29
CA PHE A 102 6.09 -39.74 13.40
C PHE A 102 6.79 -39.34 14.72
N PRO A 103 6.16 -38.57 15.62
CA PRO A 103 6.54 -38.64 17.01
C PRO A 103 6.11 -40.02 17.52
N HIS A 104 7.10 -40.88 17.68
CA HIS A 104 7.19 -41.99 18.63
C HIS A 104 5.89 -42.36 19.39
N SER A 105 5.35 -43.53 19.05
CA SER A 105 4.62 -44.46 19.92
C SER A 105 3.40 -43.97 20.72
N TYR A 106 2.20 -44.18 20.17
CA TYR A 106 0.98 -44.44 20.97
C TYR A 106 0.34 -45.76 20.51
N PRO A 107 0.35 -46.84 21.32
CA PRO A 107 -0.08 -48.17 20.89
C PRO A 107 -1.58 -48.47 21.06
N TRP A 108 -2.47 -47.48 21.07
CA TRP A 108 -3.89 -47.71 21.40
C TRP A 108 -4.94 -47.26 20.38
N LEU A 109 -4.57 -46.74 19.20
CA LEU A 109 -5.54 -46.49 18.12
C LEU A 109 -5.49 -47.61 17.07
N ARG A 110 -6.11 -48.73 17.43
CA ARG A 110 -6.58 -49.71 16.45
C ARG A 110 -7.86 -49.20 15.79
N SER A 111 -7.92 -49.41 14.48
CA SER A 111 -9.12 -49.74 13.72
C SER A 111 -10.16 -48.62 13.51
N ILE A 112 -10.04 -47.91 12.38
CA ILE A 112 -11.12 -47.87 11.37
C ILE A 112 -10.46 -47.82 9.98
N ASN A 113 -10.78 -48.79 9.11
CA ASN A 113 -10.32 -48.84 7.73
C ASN A 113 -11.03 -47.79 6.85
N PRO A 114 -10.36 -47.28 5.80
CA PRO A 114 -10.94 -46.39 4.79
C PRO A 114 -11.61 -47.19 3.66
N LEU A 115 -12.87 -46.88 3.37
CA LEU A 115 -13.57 -47.23 2.13
C LEU A 115 -13.92 -45.90 1.46
N ALA A 116 -13.17 -45.49 0.44
CA ALA A 116 -13.45 -45.77 -0.97
C ALA A 116 -14.76 -45.13 -1.45
N MET A 117 -14.65 -44.09 -2.27
CA MET A 117 -15.25 -43.99 -3.61
C MET A 117 -15.28 -42.53 -4.07
N ASP A 118 -14.48 -42.26 -5.11
CA ASP A 118 -14.78 -41.30 -6.17
C ASP A 118 -16.25 -41.32 -6.57
N ALA A 119 -16.85 -40.13 -6.70
CA ALA A 119 -17.78 -39.83 -7.79
C ALA A 119 -18.14 -38.34 -7.78
N ASP A 120 -17.94 -37.72 -8.94
CA ASP A 120 -18.52 -36.48 -9.42
C ASP A 120 -19.93 -36.16 -8.88
N LEU A 121 -20.16 -34.88 -8.55
CA LEU A 121 -21.39 -34.17 -8.92
C LEU A 121 -21.22 -32.64 -8.71
N PRO A 122 -21.63 -31.79 -9.67
CA PRO A 122 -21.56 -30.33 -9.58
C PRO A 122 -22.84 -29.75 -8.96
N CYS A 123 -22.70 -28.80 -8.04
CA CYS A 123 -23.82 -28.01 -7.53
C CYS A 123 -23.84 -26.60 -8.15
N ILE A 124 -24.55 -26.47 -9.26
CA ILE A 124 -25.19 -25.20 -9.68
C ILE A 124 -26.63 -25.21 -9.13
N LEU A 125 -27.22 -24.01 -8.90
CA LEU A 125 -28.61 -23.65 -8.48
C LEU A 125 -28.76 -23.43 -6.95
N VAL A 126 -29.23 -22.30 -6.39
CA VAL A 126 -30.01 -21.11 -6.83
C VAL A 126 -29.75 -19.95 -5.83
N PRO A 127 -29.83 -18.66 -6.24
CA PRO A 127 -29.83 -17.51 -5.33
C PRO A 127 -31.21 -17.26 -4.67
N ALA A 128 -31.26 -17.06 -3.36
CA ALA A 128 -32.47 -16.60 -2.67
C ALA A 128 -32.58 -15.07 -2.74
N GLN A 129 -33.58 -14.56 -3.48
CA GLN A 129 -34.01 -13.16 -3.44
C GLN A 129 -35.08 -12.94 -2.36
N LYS A 130 -34.90 -11.85 -1.56
CA LYS A 130 -35.81 -10.78 -1.07
C LYS A 130 -37.31 -11.12 -0.77
N PRO A 131 -37.96 -10.46 0.23
CA PRO A 131 -38.23 -9.00 0.20
C PRO A 131 -38.26 -8.31 1.59
N SER A 132 -38.11 -6.98 1.70
CA SER A 132 -39.23 -6.03 1.84
C SER A 132 -38.63 -4.62 2.08
N ARG A 133 -38.69 -3.65 1.17
CA ARG A 133 -39.70 -2.57 1.05
C ARG A 133 -40.32 -2.10 2.38
N SER A 134 -39.86 -0.98 2.90
CA SER A 134 -40.77 0.11 3.28
C SER A 134 -40.14 1.44 2.92
N ALA A 135 -40.91 2.20 2.15
CA ALA A 135 -40.64 3.57 1.76
C ALA A 135 -41.67 4.46 2.48
N SER A 136 -41.28 5.73 2.60
CA SER A 136 -42.14 6.92 2.71
C SER A 136 -42.70 7.26 4.11
N PRO A 137 -43.10 8.53 4.36
CA PRO A 137 -43.13 9.69 3.47
C PRO A 137 -42.51 10.99 4.02
N SER A 138 -42.27 11.88 3.06
CA SER A 138 -42.17 13.34 3.17
C SER A 138 -43.42 13.93 3.83
N ILE A 139 -43.23 14.90 4.73
CA ILE A 139 -44.28 15.84 5.15
C ILE A 139 -43.71 17.25 4.97
N ALA A 140 -44.29 17.95 3.99
CA ALA A 140 -44.28 19.40 3.90
C ALA A 140 -45.41 19.98 4.77
N ASN A 141 -45.18 21.19 5.30
CA ASN A 141 -46.08 22.22 5.86
C ASN A 141 -45.33 22.86 7.05
N ALA A 142 -45.18 24.17 7.20
CA ALA A 142 -45.93 25.32 6.68
C ALA A 142 -45.00 26.52 6.42
#